data_AF-A0A260VB37-F1
#
_entry.id   AF-A0A260VB37-F1
#
_cell.length_a   1.000
_cell.length_b   1.000
_cell.length_c   1.000
_cell.angle_alpha   90.00
_cell.angle_beta   90.00
_cell.angle_gamma   90.00
#
_symmetry.space_group_name_H-M   'P 1'
#
loop_
_entity.id
_entity.type
_entity.pdbx_description
1 polymer ?
#
loop_
_entity_poly.entity_id
_entity_poly.type
_entity_poly.pdbx_seq_one_letter_code
_entity_poly.pdbx_strand_id
1 'polypeptide(L)'
;MDTLGAGGSMWEVFIGAAVALVSGFGGAWLQAQSSKQLLATQLADAENAREEAYAREDHTRFAEQKRAAYASLMSNWSNLDYRRAEADEAVAAAAELPEPDPLDGGALSQARDLHAEAARLSEEVHRMLEAVIAAMETVLLLAPSEVRDALPESSAPEAARSAFLKAARLDLGIPD
;
A
#
# COMPACT_ATOMS: atom_id res chain seq x y z
N MET A 1 23.07 -70.09 -56.46
CA MET A 1 22.39 -69.98 -55.16
C MET A 1 23.00 -68.79 -54.47
N ASP A 2 22.24 -67.70 -54.48
CA ASP A 2 22.74 -66.34 -54.32
C ASP A 2 23.03 -65.99 -52.88
N THR A 3 24.14 -65.29 -52.69
CA THR A 3 24.52 -64.59 -51.47
C THR A 3 23.86 -63.21 -51.44
N LEU A 4 22.87 -63.01 -50.58
CA LEU A 4 22.41 -61.69 -50.12
C LEU A 4 22.59 -61.75 -48.59
N GLY A 5 23.60 -61.14 -48.00
CA GLY A 5 23.84 -59.70 -48.04
C GLY A 5 23.31 -59.09 -46.74
N ALA A 6 23.84 -59.53 -45.60
CA ALA A 6 23.56 -58.95 -44.29
C ALA A 6 24.22 -57.56 -44.21
N GLY A 7 23.55 -56.57 -44.78
CA GLY A 7 23.89 -55.15 -44.71
C GLY A 7 22.93 -54.39 -43.81
N GLY A 8 22.71 -54.88 -42.58
CA GLY A 8 22.06 -54.08 -41.54
C GLY A 8 23.01 -52.96 -41.15
N SER A 9 22.83 -51.79 -41.77
CA SER A 9 23.78 -50.69 -41.66
C SER A 9 23.89 -50.24 -40.20
N MET A 10 25.12 -50.07 -39.73
CA MET A 10 25.48 -49.61 -38.37
C MET A 10 24.69 -48.35 -37.94
N TRP A 11 24.16 -47.60 -38.91
CA TRP A 11 23.31 -46.43 -38.79
C TRP A 11 21.95 -46.67 -38.09
N GLU A 12 21.30 -47.82 -38.27
CA GLU A 12 20.00 -48.11 -37.62
C GLU A 12 20.14 -48.31 -36.10
N VAL A 13 21.28 -48.82 -35.65
CA VAL A 13 21.60 -48.97 -34.22
C VAL A 13 21.88 -47.60 -33.58
N PHE A 14 22.53 -46.68 -34.32
CA PHE A 14 22.74 -45.30 -33.86
C PHE A 14 21.42 -44.53 -33.71
N ILE A 15 20.44 -44.73 -34.59
CA ILE A 15 19.13 -44.09 -34.50
C ILE A 15 18.35 -44.62 -33.28
N GLY A 16 18.35 -45.94 -33.03
CA GLY A 16 17.70 -46.53 -31.86
C GLY A 16 18.28 -46.02 -30.52
N ALA A 17 19.61 -45.91 -30.43
CA ALA A 17 20.29 -45.37 -29.26
C ALA A 17 20.06 -43.86 -29.07
N ALA A 18 20.01 -43.09 -30.16
CA ALA A 18 19.71 -41.65 -30.11
C ALA A 18 18.26 -41.38 -29.68
N VAL A 19 17.29 -42.15 -30.18
CA VAL A 19 15.87 -42.03 -29.78
C VAL A 19 15.68 -42.39 -28.30
N ALA A 20 16.35 -43.43 -27.81
CA ALA A 20 16.31 -43.80 -26.39
C ALA A 20 16.92 -42.73 -25.47
N LEU A 21 18.05 -42.12 -25.87
CA LEU A 21 18.68 -41.03 -25.13
C LEU A 21 17.81 -39.77 -25.12
N VAL A 22 17.20 -39.38 -26.24
CA VAL A 22 16.32 -38.21 -26.33
C VAL A 22 15.02 -38.44 -25.54
N SER A 23 14.47 -39.66 -25.55
CA SER A 23 13.28 -40.01 -24.77
C SER A 23 13.57 -40.00 -23.26
N GLY A 24 14.73 -40.50 -22.84
CA GLY A 24 15.16 -40.47 -21.44
C GLY A 24 15.47 -39.06 -20.93
N PHE A 25 16.11 -38.22 -21.75
CA PHE A 25 16.40 -36.82 -21.40
C PHE A 25 15.14 -35.94 -21.41
N GLY A 26 14.24 -36.13 -22.38
CA GLY A 26 12.97 -35.40 -22.46
C GLY A 26 12.02 -35.70 -21.30
N GLY A 27 11.93 -36.97 -20.88
CA GLY A 27 11.19 -37.38 -19.69
C GLY A 27 11.75 -36.76 -18.42
N ALA A 28 13.06 -36.85 -18.20
CA ALA A 28 13.72 -36.24 -17.04
C ALA A 28 13.63 -34.71 -17.02
N TRP A 29 13.65 -34.05 -18.18
CA TRP A 29 13.52 -32.60 -18.29
C TRP A 29 12.10 -32.11 -17.97
N LEU A 30 11.06 -32.80 -18.45
CA LEU A 30 9.66 -32.52 -18.08
C LEU A 30 9.38 -32.81 -16.60
N GLN A 31 9.97 -33.86 -16.05
CA GLN A 31 9.87 -34.18 -14.63
C GLN A 31 10.60 -33.14 -13.75
N ALA A 32 11.72 -32.59 -14.23
CA ALA A 32 12.46 -31.50 -13.57
C ALA A 32 11.76 -30.14 -13.70
N GLN A 33 11.00 -29.89 -14.77
CA GLN A 33 10.18 -28.67 -14.90
C GLN A 33 8.94 -28.72 -14.01
N SER A 34 8.23 -29.85 -13.99
CA SER A 34 7.06 -30.03 -13.13
C SER A 34 7.45 -29.99 -11.65
N SER A 35 8.57 -30.58 -11.24
CA SER A 35 9.05 -30.50 -9.87
C SER A 35 9.44 -29.07 -9.45
N LYS A 36 9.98 -28.25 -10.35
CA LYS A 36 10.24 -26.82 -10.09
C LYS A 36 8.96 -26.02 -9.91
N GLN A 37 7.92 -26.27 -10.72
CA GLN A 37 6.62 -25.60 -10.55
C GLN A 37 5.93 -26.04 -9.25
N LEU A 38 6.04 -27.32 -8.89
CA LEU A 38 5.49 -27.88 -7.67
C LEU A 38 6.24 -27.37 -6.42
N LEU A 39 7.56 -27.20 -6.51
CA LEU A 39 8.35 -26.55 -5.47
C LEU A 39 8.04 -25.06 -5.36
N ALA A 40 7.85 -24.34 -6.47
CA ALA A 40 7.50 -22.92 -6.44
C ALA A 40 6.11 -22.67 -5.82
N THR A 41 5.13 -23.51 -6.14
CA THR A 41 3.80 -23.45 -5.53
C THR A 41 3.84 -23.82 -4.05
N GLN A 42 4.57 -24.87 -3.66
CA GLN A 42 4.77 -25.19 -2.23
C GLN A 42 5.54 -24.10 -1.47
N LEU A 43 6.48 -23.40 -2.12
CA LEU A 43 7.19 -22.28 -1.51
C LEU A 43 6.24 -21.10 -1.31
N ALA A 44 5.42 -20.78 -2.31
CA ALA A 44 4.41 -19.73 -2.21
C ALA A 44 3.34 -20.06 -1.15
N ASP A 45 2.89 -21.31 -1.07
CA ASP A 45 1.96 -21.76 -0.03
C ASP A 45 2.60 -21.71 1.36
N ALA A 46 3.89 -22.05 1.48
CA ALA A 46 4.63 -21.96 2.74
C ALA A 46 4.94 -20.51 3.15
N GLU A 47 5.18 -19.62 2.20
CA GLU A 47 5.32 -18.18 2.42
C GLU A 47 3.99 -17.59 2.87
N ASN A 48 2.89 -17.85 2.17
CA ASN A 48 1.54 -17.43 2.57
C ASN A 48 1.15 -17.99 3.95
N ALA A 49 1.40 -19.27 4.21
CA ALA A 49 1.09 -19.87 5.51
C ALA A 49 1.96 -19.30 6.65
N ARG A 50 3.22 -18.93 6.37
CA ARG A 50 4.08 -18.21 7.32
C ARG A 50 3.58 -16.79 7.53
N GLU A 51 3.21 -16.09 6.48
CA GLU A 51 2.68 -14.73 6.54
C GLU A 51 1.38 -14.70 7.35
N GLU A 52 0.49 -15.67 7.16
CA GLU A 52 -0.72 -15.85 7.97
C GLU A 52 -0.42 -16.21 9.43
N ALA A 53 0.61 -17.04 9.69
CA ALA A 53 0.99 -17.41 11.04
C ALA A 53 1.60 -16.23 11.80
N TYR A 54 2.51 -15.48 11.15
CA TYR A 54 3.07 -14.25 11.70
C TYR A 54 2.01 -13.17 11.86
N ALA A 55 1.10 -13.01 10.89
CA ALA A 55 -0.02 -12.10 11.00
C ALA A 55 -0.85 -12.44 12.25
N ARG A 56 -1.18 -13.71 12.50
CA ARG A 56 -1.93 -14.11 13.72
C ARG A 56 -1.15 -13.85 15.02
N GLU A 57 0.15 -14.11 15.04
CA GLU A 57 0.99 -13.88 16.22
C GLU A 57 1.15 -12.37 16.51
N ASP A 58 1.42 -11.57 15.48
CA ASP A 58 1.57 -10.11 15.57
C ASP A 58 0.23 -9.40 15.83
N HIS A 59 -0.88 -9.92 15.32
CA HIS A 59 -2.23 -9.40 15.59
C HIS A 59 -2.51 -9.31 17.10
N THR A 60 -2.06 -10.31 17.85
CA THR A 60 -2.28 -10.37 19.30
C THR A 60 -1.24 -9.55 20.05
N ARG A 61 0.02 -9.55 19.57
CA ARG A 61 1.15 -8.87 20.22
C ARG A 61 1.09 -7.35 20.09
N PHE A 62 0.58 -6.83 18.97
CA PHE A 62 0.57 -5.40 18.65
C PHE A 62 -0.82 -4.76 18.64
N ALA A 63 -1.84 -5.45 19.19
CA ALA A 63 -3.22 -4.97 19.17
C ALA A 63 -3.39 -3.54 19.73
N GLU A 64 -2.68 -3.21 20.82
CA GLU A 64 -2.73 -1.89 21.44
C GLU A 64 -2.02 -0.83 20.58
N GLN A 65 -0.86 -1.16 19.99
CA GLN A 65 -0.12 -0.28 19.11
C GLN A 65 -0.91 0.02 17.82
N LYS A 66 -1.55 -1.00 17.24
CA LYS A 66 -2.47 -0.82 16.09
C LYS A 66 -3.63 0.09 16.46
N ARG A 67 -4.29 -0.16 17.59
CA ARG A 67 -5.39 0.70 18.08
C ARG A 67 -4.93 2.15 18.25
N ALA A 68 -3.77 2.36 18.86
CA ALA A 68 -3.20 3.69 19.04
C ALA A 68 -2.86 4.37 17.71
N ALA A 69 -2.27 3.63 16.76
CA ALA A 69 -1.96 4.13 15.43
C ALA A 69 -3.22 4.54 14.65
N TYR A 70 -4.24 3.69 14.63
CA TYR A 70 -5.52 3.99 13.96
C TYR A 70 -6.22 5.19 14.59
N ALA A 71 -6.26 5.26 15.92
CA ALA A 71 -6.84 6.40 16.63
C ALA A 71 -6.06 7.70 16.36
N SER A 72 -4.72 7.63 16.34
CA SER A 72 -3.85 8.76 16.04
C SER A 72 -4.09 9.30 14.63
N LEU A 73 -4.17 8.41 13.62
CA LEU A 73 -4.45 8.81 12.25
C LEU A 73 -5.83 9.48 12.13
N MET A 74 -6.86 8.90 12.75
CA MET A 74 -8.20 9.49 12.76
C MET A 74 -8.22 10.87 13.41
N SER A 75 -7.55 11.02 14.56
CA SER A 75 -7.42 12.30 15.25
C SER A 75 -6.70 13.34 14.39
N ASN A 76 -5.61 12.96 13.71
CA ASN A 76 -4.86 13.86 12.84
C ASN A 76 -5.69 14.31 11.63
N TRP A 77 -6.49 13.41 11.04
CA TRP A 77 -7.43 13.78 9.99
C TRP A 77 -8.49 14.78 10.46
N SER A 78 -9.14 14.53 11.61
CA SER A 78 -10.14 15.46 12.15
C SER A 78 -9.54 16.83 12.45
N ASN A 79 -8.32 16.88 13.00
CA ASN A 79 -7.61 18.12 13.23
C ASN A 79 -7.26 18.85 11.93
N LEU A 80 -6.82 18.12 10.90
CA LEU A 80 -6.52 18.69 9.59
C LEU A 80 -7.78 19.27 8.93
N ASP A 81 -8.90 18.56 8.97
CA ASP A 81 -10.17 19.04 8.39
C ASP A 81 -10.65 20.30 9.11
N TYR A 82 -10.59 20.31 10.45
CA TYR A 82 -10.93 21.49 11.25
C TYR A 82 -10.05 22.69 10.89
N ARG A 83 -8.73 22.51 10.80
CA ARG A 83 -7.79 23.59 10.46
C ARG A 83 -7.93 24.07 9.01
N ARG A 84 -8.29 23.19 8.08
CA ARG A 84 -8.61 23.58 6.70
C ARG A 84 -9.83 24.48 6.65
N ALA A 85 -10.90 24.13 7.37
CA ALA A 85 -12.08 24.97 7.45
C ALA A 85 -11.76 26.37 8.01
N GLU A 86 -10.99 26.45 9.10
CA GLU A 86 -10.55 27.74 9.66
C GLU A 86 -9.69 28.54 8.66
N ALA A 87 -8.76 27.88 7.96
CA ALA A 87 -7.92 28.54 6.97
C ALA A 87 -8.73 29.06 5.78
N ASP A 88 -9.68 28.26 5.28
CA ASP A 88 -10.56 28.64 4.17
C ASP A 88 -11.44 29.85 4.56
N GLU A 89 -11.98 29.86 5.78
CA GLU A 89 -12.74 31.00 6.32
C GLU A 89 -11.87 32.27 6.42
N ALA A 90 -10.64 32.15 6.93
CA ALA A 90 -9.72 33.28 7.05
C ALA A 90 -9.27 33.81 5.68
N VAL A 91 -9.03 32.93 4.71
CA VAL A 91 -8.69 33.31 3.32
C VAL A 91 -9.86 34.02 2.65
N ALA A 92 -11.08 33.51 2.82
CA ALA A 92 -12.29 34.16 2.29
C ALA A 92 -12.47 35.56 2.91
N ALA A 93 -12.34 35.68 4.22
CA ALA A 93 -12.44 36.97 4.91
C ALA A 93 -11.36 37.96 4.44
N ALA A 94 -10.13 37.50 4.22
CA ALA A 94 -9.05 38.33 3.71
C ALA A 94 -9.27 38.75 2.23
N ALA A 95 -9.95 37.93 1.43
CA ALA A 95 -10.24 38.22 0.02
C ALA A 95 -11.41 39.20 -0.16
N GLU A 96 -12.36 39.25 0.78
CA GLU A 96 -13.51 40.17 0.74
C GLU A 96 -13.18 41.60 1.19
N LEU A 97 -11.97 41.83 1.72
CA LEU A 97 -11.56 43.16 2.15
C LEU A 97 -11.40 44.11 0.96
N PRO A 98 -12.09 45.26 0.95
CA PRO A 98 -11.82 46.29 -0.03
C PRO A 98 -10.40 46.82 0.15
N GLU A 99 -9.79 47.26 -0.95
CA GLU A 99 -8.46 47.89 -0.89
C GLU A 99 -8.52 49.10 0.07
N PRO A 100 -7.77 49.08 1.18
CA PRO A 100 -7.87 50.13 2.20
C PRO A 100 -7.27 51.44 1.67
N ASP A 101 -7.88 52.57 2.03
CA ASP A 101 -7.29 53.89 1.75
C ASP A 101 -5.90 53.96 2.41
N PRO A 102 -4.83 54.27 1.67
CA PRO A 102 -3.47 54.37 2.23
C PRO A 102 -3.34 55.44 3.32
N LEU A 103 -4.28 56.39 3.43
CA LEU A 103 -4.33 57.40 4.48
C LEU A 103 -5.10 56.91 5.74
N ASP A 104 -5.88 55.84 5.63
CA ASP A 104 -6.52 55.19 6.77
C ASP A 104 -5.62 54.07 7.33
N GLY A 105 -4.71 54.48 8.21
CA GLY A 105 -3.79 53.56 8.87
C GLY A 105 -4.47 52.46 9.69
N GLY A 106 -5.71 52.67 10.15
CA GLY A 106 -6.48 51.67 10.89
C GLY A 106 -6.94 50.53 9.98
N ALA A 107 -7.58 50.88 8.86
CA ALA A 107 -8.02 49.91 7.84
C ALA A 107 -6.83 49.14 7.25
N LEU A 108 -5.70 49.81 7.02
CA LEU A 108 -4.48 49.18 6.50
C LEU A 108 -3.84 48.20 7.48
N SER A 109 -3.89 48.48 8.80
CA SER A 109 -3.44 47.54 9.83
C SER A 109 -4.34 46.31 9.88
N GLN A 110 -5.66 46.50 9.89
CA GLN A 110 -6.63 45.41 9.93
C GLN A 110 -6.48 44.46 8.73
N ALA A 111 -6.29 45.02 7.53
CA ALA A 111 -6.05 44.21 6.34
C ALA A 111 -4.77 43.37 6.44
N ARG A 112 -3.68 43.96 6.95
CA ARG A 112 -2.43 43.23 7.19
C ARG A 112 -2.60 42.11 8.20
N ASP A 113 -3.32 42.36 9.29
CA ASP A 113 -3.56 41.35 10.33
C ASP A 113 -4.35 40.16 9.79
N LEU A 114 -5.38 40.41 8.98
CA LEU A 114 -6.18 39.35 8.35
C LEU A 114 -5.38 38.55 7.32
N HIS A 115 -4.57 39.20 6.48
CA HIS A 115 -3.67 38.49 5.56
C HIS A 115 -2.59 37.68 6.29
N ALA A 116 -2.03 38.22 7.38
CA ALA A 116 -1.05 37.51 8.20
C ALA A 116 -1.67 36.27 8.86
N GLU A 117 -2.90 36.38 9.36
CA GLU A 117 -3.62 35.26 9.96
C GLU A 117 -3.97 34.18 8.94
N ALA A 118 -4.46 34.56 7.75
CA ALA A 118 -4.70 33.61 6.66
C ALA A 118 -3.43 32.85 6.26
N ALA A 119 -2.28 33.54 6.17
CA ALA A 119 -0.99 32.91 5.90
C ALA A 119 -0.56 31.97 7.04
N ARG A 120 -0.73 32.38 8.30
CA ARG A 120 -0.41 31.58 9.49
C ARG A 120 -1.23 30.29 9.53
N LEU A 121 -2.53 30.37 9.27
CA LEU A 121 -3.43 29.22 9.26
C LEU A 121 -3.12 28.27 8.10
N SER A 122 -2.79 28.80 6.92
CA SER A 122 -2.36 27.99 5.78
C SER A 122 -1.09 27.18 6.08
N GLU A 123 -0.11 27.79 6.76
CA GLU A 123 1.10 27.11 7.22
C GLU A 123 0.80 26.06 8.31
N GLU A 124 -0.18 26.33 9.18
CA GLU A 124 -0.65 25.36 10.17
C GLU A 124 -1.30 24.13 9.51
N VAL A 125 -2.09 24.33 8.45
CA VAL A 125 -2.64 23.24 7.63
C VAL A 125 -1.52 22.38 7.01
N HIS A 126 -0.46 23.01 6.51
CA HIS A 126 0.69 22.29 5.95
C HIS A 126 1.36 21.38 7.00
N ARG A 127 1.64 21.90 8.19
CA ARG A 127 2.20 21.10 9.30
C ARG A 127 1.28 19.99 9.78
N MET A 128 -0.03 20.21 9.77
CA MET A 128 -1.01 19.16 10.10
C MET A 128 -1.04 18.06 9.04
N LEU A 129 -0.83 18.38 7.76
CA LEU A 129 -0.71 17.39 6.70
C LEU A 129 0.52 16.49 6.92
N GLU A 130 1.65 17.06 7.33
CA GLU A 130 2.85 16.27 7.69
C GLU A 130 2.56 15.31 8.85
N ALA A 131 1.81 15.76 9.87
CA ALA A 131 1.40 14.91 10.98
C ALA A 131 0.47 13.77 10.55
N VAL A 132 -0.43 14.01 9.58
CA VAL A 132 -1.25 12.96 8.96
C VAL A 132 -0.36 11.95 8.23
N ILE A 133 0.59 12.40 7.43
CA ILE A 133 1.50 11.52 6.69
C ILE A 133 2.31 10.64 7.66
N ALA A 134 2.88 11.21 8.72
CA ALA A 134 3.62 10.45 9.72
C ALA A 134 2.74 9.39 10.44
N ALA A 135 1.46 9.73 10.70
CA ALA A 135 0.51 8.76 11.25
C ALA A 135 0.16 7.66 10.24
N MET A 136 0.01 7.98 8.95
CA MET A 136 -0.20 7.00 7.88
C MET A 136 0.99 6.04 7.76
N GLU A 137 2.22 6.54 7.81
CA GLU A 137 3.43 5.70 7.80
C GLU A 137 3.44 4.72 8.98
N THR A 138 3.02 5.18 10.17
CA THR A 138 2.89 4.31 11.34
C THR A 138 1.86 3.21 11.11
N VAL A 139 0.73 3.53 10.46
CA VAL A 139 -0.28 2.53 10.08
C VAL A 139 0.27 1.56 9.04
N LEU A 140 0.98 2.03 8.02
CA LEU A 140 1.60 1.18 6.99
C LEU A 140 2.59 0.17 7.56
N LEU A 141 3.26 0.50 8.68
CA LEU A 141 4.21 -0.38 9.35
C LEU A 141 3.53 -1.45 10.22
N LEU A 142 2.38 -1.14 10.81
CA LEU A 142 1.75 -1.97 11.83
C LEU A 142 0.52 -2.75 11.35
N ALA A 143 -0.14 -2.27 10.30
CA ALA A 143 -1.43 -2.77 9.87
C ALA A 143 -1.30 -3.96 8.90
N PRO A 144 -2.26 -4.90 8.92
CA PRO A 144 -2.31 -5.97 7.93
C PRO A 144 -2.61 -5.40 6.53
N SER A 145 -2.40 -6.21 5.49
CA SER A 145 -2.61 -5.84 4.08
C SER A 145 -3.98 -5.20 3.84
N GLU A 146 -5.06 -5.76 4.39
CA GLU A 146 -6.43 -5.31 4.17
C GLU A 146 -6.66 -3.87 4.63
N VAL A 147 -6.02 -3.48 5.73
CA VAL A 147 -6.09 -2.11 6.27
C VAL A 147 -5.18 -1.18 5.47
N ARG A 148 -4.00 -1.66 5.03
CA ARG A 148 -3.08 -0.90 4.18
C ARG A 148 -3.68 -0.60 2.81
N ASP A 149 -4.34 -1.58 2.20
CA ASP A 149 -5.01 -1.44 0.91
C ASP A 149 -6.23 -0.51 1.00
N ALA A 150 -6.87 -0.45 2.17
CA ALA A 150 -7.96 0.47 2.45
C ALA A 150 -7.48 1.87 2.88
N LEU A 151 -6.17 2.08 3.09
CA LEU A 151 -5.61 3.35 3.53
C LEU A 151 -5.72 4.38 2.39
N PRO A 152 -6.47 5.47 2.57
CA PRO A 152 -6.64 6.45 1.52
C PRO A 152 -5.46 7.42 1.48
N GLU A 153 -5.34 8.21 0.42
CA GLU A 153 -4.35 9.30 0.36
C GLU A 153 -4.54 10.31 1.51
N SER A 154 -3.47 11.02 1.88
CA SER A 154 -3.46 11.91 3.06
C SER A 154 -4.51 13.02 3.04
N SER A 155 -4.90 13.47 1.84
CA SER A 155 -5.92 14.50 1.62
C SER A 155 -7.28 13.94 1.19
N ALA A 156 -7.45 12.61 1.20
CA ALA A 156 -8.62 11.97 0.64
C ALA A 156 -9.94 12.38 1.32
N PRO A 157 -11.06 12.41 0.58
CA PRO A 157 -12.37 12.75 1.11
C PRO A 157 -12.89 11.73 2.12
N GLU A 158 -13.85 12.13 2.96
CA GLU A 158 -14.43 11.33 4.04
C GLU A 158 -14.90 9.94 3.60
N ALA A 159 -15.47 9.83 2.40
CA ALA A 159 -15.91 8.56 1.83
C ALA A 159 -14.78 7.52 1.73
N ALA A 160 -13.56 7.94 1.37
CA ALA A 160 -12.41 7.04 1.28
C ALA A 160 -11.90 6.64 2.69
N ARG A 161 -11.95 7.56 3.66
CA ARG A 161 -11.59 7.30 5.06
C ARG A 161 -12.56 6.33 5.74
N SER A 162 -13.82 6.28 5.30
CA SER A 162 -14.80 5.32 5.80
C SER A 162 -14.43 3.86 5.52
N ALA A 163 -13.81 3.58 4.38
CA ALA A 163 -13.34 2.24 4.01
C ALA A 163 -12.20 1.78 4.93
N PHE A 164 -11.23 2.68 5.19
CA PHE A 164 -10.18 2.45 6.18
C PHE A 164 -10.76 2.17 7.57
N LEU A 165 -11.71 2.99 8.05
CA LEU A 165 -12.33 2.79 9.35
C LEU A 165 -13.00 1.42 9.48
N LYS A 166 -13.68 0.97 8.43
CA LYS A 166 -14.31 -0.35 8.41
C LYS A 166 -13.26 -1.46 8.49
N ALA A 167 -12.18 -1.36 7.70
CA ALA A 167 -11.08 -2.33 7.75
C ALA A 167 -10.40 -2.34 9.13
N ALA A 168 -10.15 -1.16 9.73
CA ALA A 168 -9.54 -1.02 11.04
C ALA A 168 -10.42 -1.59 12.17
N ARG A 169 -11.75 -1.41 12.10
CA ARG A 169 -12.67 -2.02 13.07
C ARG A 169 -12.65 -3.54 13.01
N LEU A 170 -12.67 -4.09 11.79
CA LEU A 170 -12.58 -5.53 11.56
C LEU A 170 -11.25 -6.10 12.09
N ASP A 171 -10.13 -5.42 11.80
CA ASP A 171 -8.79 -5.77 12.31
C ASP A 171 -8.75 -5.82 13.85
N LEU A 172 -9.39 -4.85 14.50
CA LEU A 172 -9.46 -4.75 15.95
C LEU A 172 -10.50 -5.70 16.59
N GLY A 173 -11.22 -6.49 15.79
CA GLY A 173 -12.26 -7.40 16.26
C GLY A 173 -13.50 -6.68 16.83
N ILE A 174 -13.73 -5.43 16.43
CA ILE A 174 -14.89 -4.64 16.84
C ILE A 174 -16.04 -4.94 15.87
N PRO A 175 -17.19 -5.44 16.35
CA PRO A 175 -18.34 -5.70 15.48
C PRO A 175 -18.86 -4.40 14.84
N ASP A 176 -19.33 -4.51 13.58
CA ASP A 176 -19.99 -3.42 12.84
C ASP A 176 -21.30 -2.98 13.51
#